data_AF-A0A2M7SJR9-F1
#
_entry.id   AF-A0A2M7SJR9-F1
#
_cell.length_a   1.000
_cell.length_b   1.000
_cell.length_c   1.000
_cell.angle_alpha   90.00
_cell.angle_beta   90.00
_cell.angle_gamma   90.00
#
_symmetry.space_group_name_H-M   'P 1'
#
loop_
_entity.id
_entity.type
_entity.pdbx_description
1 polymer ?
#
loop_
_entity_poly.entity_id
_entity_poly.type
_entity_poly.pdbx_seq_one_letter_code
_entity_poly.pdbx_strand_id
1 'polypeptide(L)'
;IEGWKKDQGIDIYDKMNESYEEITLHDYFLKGNKLDPGKSKMLYMACYDLDEFERFLFQTRFFDVYDVDNGVIEKIKEDEEELLSFSYRWIRFNLFGEDTLRLKDKTFDKILQAKRKE
;
A
#
# COMPACT_ATOMS: atom_id res chain seq x y z
N ILE A 1 -20.55 6.14 -23.74
CA ILE A 1 -20.10 6.64 -22.42
C ILE A 1 -18.58 6.70 -22.35
N GLU A 2 -17.86 5.64 -22.78
CA GLU A 2 -16.38 5.61 -22.78
C GLU A 2 -15.69 6.79 -23.49
N GLY A 3 -16.15 7.19 -24.69
CA GLY A 3 -15.55 8.31 -25.43
C GLY A 3 -15.64 9.65 -24.69
N TRP A 4 -16.74 9.89 -23.97
CA TRP A 4 -16.91 11.13 -23.18
C TRP A 4 -16.00 11.15 -21.94
N LYS A 5 -15.82 10.01 -21.28
CA LYS A 5 -14.91 9.91 -20.12
C LYS A 5 -13.46 10.23 -20.49
N LYS A 6 -13.01 9.72 -21.64
CA LYS A 6 -11.66 9.92 -22.15
C LYS A 6 -11.41 11.38 -22.55
N ASP A 7 -12.38 12.03 -23.18
CA ASP A 7 -12.30 13.46 -23.56
C ASP A 7 -12.31 14.41 -22.35
N GLN A 8 -12.60 13.91 -21.14
CA GLN A 8 -12.59 14.67 -19.89
C GLN A 8 -11.41 14.32 -18.96
N GLY A 9 -10.54 13.37 -19.34
CA GLY A 9 -9.40 12.92 -18.51
C GLY A 9 -9.83 12.17 -17.24
N ILE A 10 -11.01 11.54 -17.25
CA ILE A 10 -11.59 10.83 -16.10
C ILE A 10 -10.94 9.44 -15.91
N ASP A 11 -10.25 8.93 -16.92
CA ASP A 11 -9.59 7.62 -16.94
C ASP A 11 -8.48 7.47 -15.88
N ILE A 12 -7.74 8.54 -15.59
CA ILE A 12 -6.71 8.54 -14.53
C ILE A 12 -7.35 8.38 -13.15
N TYR A 13 -8.49 9.04 -12.92
CA TYR A 13 -9.23 8.92 -11.66
C TYR A 13 -9.85 7.54 -11.47
N ASP A 14 -10.38 6.92 -12.53
CA ASP A 14 -10.94 5.57 -12.46
C ASP A 14 -9.84 4.57 -12.01
N LYS A 15 -8.64 4.65 -12.58
CA LYS A 15 -7.51 3.75 -12.22
C LYS A 15 -6.99 3.96 -10.80
N MET A 16 -6.85 5.20 -10.36
CA MET A 16 -6.43 5.50 -8.98
C MET A 16 -7.50 5.07 -7.96
N ASN A 17 -8.77 5.24 -8.32
CA ASN A 17 -9.90 4.85 -7.50
C ASN A 17 -10.00 3.32 -7.36
N GLU A 18 -9.73 2.55 -8.41
CA GLU A 18 -9.71 1.08 -8.34
C GLU A 18 -8.75 0.56 -7.25
N SER A 19 -7.52 1.08 -7.19
CA SER A 19 -6.54 0.63 -6.19
C SER A 19 -6.93 1.02 -4.75
N TYR A 20 -7.62 2.15 -4.60
CA TYR A 20 -8.14 2.61 -3.31
C TYR A 20 -9.37 1.81 -2.86
N GLU A 21 -10.23 1.42 -3.80
CA GLU A 21 -11.38 0.54 -3.55
C GLU A 21 -10.94 -0.85 -3.08
N GLU A 22 -9.86 -1.41 -3.63
CA GLU A 22 -9.30 -2.69 -3.17
C GLU A 22 -8.96 -2.67 -1.67
N ILE A 23 -8.66 -1.50 -1.10
CA ILE A 23 -8.37 -1.34 0.33
C ILE A 23 -9.65 -1.08 1.11
N THR A 24 -10.43 -0.08 0.71
CA THR A 24 -11.58 0.41 1.50
C THR A 24 -12.79 -0.51 1.43
N LEU A 25 -12.94 -1.24 0.33
CA LEU A 25 -13.97 -2.26 0.12
C LEU A 25 -13.43 -3.68 0.34
N HIS A 26 -12.23 -3.81 0.92
CA HIS A 26 -11.63 -5.09 1.20
C HIS A 26 -12.56 -5.97 2.08
N ASP A 27 -12.56 -7.27 1.80
CA ASP A 27 -13.33 -8.31 2.50
C ASP A 27 -13.21 -8.24 4.03
N TYR A 28 -12.05 -7.79 4.52
CA TYR A 28 -11.79 -7.53 5.94
C TYR A 28 -12.81 -6.56 6.54
N PHE A 29 -13.06 -5.42 5.89
CA PHE A 29 -14.01 -4.40 6.36
C PHE A 29 -15.46 -4.82 6.13
N LEU A 30 -15.74 -5.48 5.01
CA LEU A 30 -17.08 -5.99 4.70
C LEU A 30 -17.58 -7.02 5.74
N LYS A 31 -16.66 -7.76 6.36
CA LYS A 31 -16.95 -8.68 7.47
C LYS A 31 -17.14 -7.97 8.83
N GLY A 32 -17.06 -6.64 8.87
CA GLY A 32 -17.26 -5.83 10.08
C GLY A 32 -16.04 -5.75 10.99
N ASN A 33 -14.87 -6.19 10.54
CA ASN A 33 -13.64 -6.06 11.33
C ASN A 33 -13.25 -4.59 11.49
N LYS A 34 -12.61 -4.26 12.62
CA LYS A 34 -12.12 -2.92 12.92
C LYS A 34 -10.62 -2.93 13.07
N LEU A 35 -9.98 -1.90 12.54
CA LEU A 35 -8.56 -1.66 12.79
C LEU A 35 -8.35 -1.21 14.22
N ASP A 36 -7.29 -1.71 14.85
CA ASP A 36 -6.77 -1.11 16.07
C ASP A 36 -6.17 0.28 15.77
N PRO A 37 -5.86 1.11 16.80
CA PRO A 37 -5.32 2.45 16.59
C PRO A 37 -4.00 2.47 15.80
N GLY A 38 -3.15 1.46 15.96
CA GLY A 38 -1.89 1.35 15.23
C GLY A 38 -2.12 1.13 13.73
N LYS A 39 -2.95 0.14 13.40
CA LYS A 39 -3.33 -0.13 12.00
C LYS A 39 -4.10 1.02 11.37
N SER A 40 -4.95 1.71 12.13
CA SER A 40 -5.66 2.91 11.67
C SER A 40 -4.68 4.03 11.30
N LYS A 41 -3.64 4.24 12.12
CA LYS A 41 -2.59 5.22 11.82
C LYS A 41 -1.79 4.83 10.57
N MET A 42 -1.47 3.54 10.40
CA MET A 42 -0.81 3.06 9.18
C MET A 42 -1.64 3.36 7.93
N LEU A 43 -2.93 3.02 7.95
CA LEU A 43 -3.85 3.29 6.85
C LEU A 43 -3.94 4.79 6.54
N TYR A 44 -4.09 5.62 7.57
CA TYR A 44 -4.16 7.07 7.40
C TYR A 44 -2.91 7.65 6.73
N MET A 45 -1.72 7.26 7.23
CA MET A 45 -0.44 7.71 6.67
C MET A 45 -0.32 7.32 5.19
N ALA A 46 -0.61 6.06 4.85
CA ALA A 46 -0.48 5.59 3.48
C ALA A 46 -1.46 6.24 2.49
N CYS A 47 -2.69 6.55 2.93
CA CYS A 47 -3.73 7.04 2.02
C CYS A 47 -3.90 8.57 2.00
N TYR A 48 -3.47 9.29 3.05
CA TYR A 48 -3.78 10.70 3.23
C TYR A 48 -2.60 11.60 3.61
N ASP A 49 -1.48 11.03 4.06
CA ASP A 49 -0.28 11.79 4.44
C ASP A 49 0.96 11.21 3.74
N LEU A 50 1.01 11.41 2.42
CA LEU A 50 2.09 10.89 1.58
C LEU A 50 3.44 11.50 1.94
N ASP A 51 3.47 12.73 2.42
CA ASP A 51 4.70 13.36 2.92
C ASP A 51 5.27 12.58 4.13
N GLU A 52 4.42 12.20 5.09
CA GLU A 52 4.84 11.35 6.22
C GLU A 52 5.17 9.94 5.76
N PHE A 53 4.44 9.40 4.79
CA PHE A 53 4.75 8.09 4.22
C PHE A 53 6.13 8.08 3.54
N GLU A 54 6.46 9.09 2.72
CA GLU A 54 7.77 9.25 2.11
C GLU A 54 8.86 9.34 3.18
N ARG A 55 8.69 10.18 4.20
CA ARG A 55 9.63 10.27 5.33
C ARG A 55 9.79 8.92 6.01
N PHE A 56 8.70 8.18 6.22
CA PHE A 56 8.75 6.85 6.79
C PHE A 56 9.58 5.89 5.92
N LEU A 57 9.46 5.92 4.60
CA LEU A 57 10.27 5.08 3.71
C LEU A 57 11.76 5.43 3.77
N PHE A 58 12.10 6.71 3.64
CA PHE A 58 13.48 7.16 3.39
C PHE A 58 14.26 7.57 4.64
N GLN A 59 13.58 7.88 5.74
CA GLN A 59 14.21 8.32 7.00
C GLN A 59 14.18 7.23 8.09
N THR A 60 13.64 6.06 7.78
CA THR A 60 13.65 4.91 8.68
C THR A 60 14.37 3.71 8.06
N ARG A 61 14.31 2.56 8.73
CA ARG A 61 14.90 1.30 8.26
C ARG A 61 13.97 0.51 7.34
N PHE A 62 13.02 1.17 6.69
CA PHE A 62 12.03 0.51 5.83
C PHE A 62 12.69 -0.42 4.80
N PHE A 63 13.67 0.11 4.06
CA PHE A 63 14.38 -0.65 3.03
C PHE A 63 15.41 -1.65 3.59
N ASP A 64 15.67 -1.68 4.90
CA ASP A 64 16.41 -2.79 5.53
C ASP A 64 15.50 -4.00 5.77
N VAL A 65 14.19 -3.76 5.94
CA VAL A 65 13.19 -4.77 6.29
C VAL A 65 12.52 -5.34 5.04
N TYR A 66 12.12 -4.47 4.11
CA TYR A 66 11.44 -4.86 2.89
C TYR A 66 12.40 -5.01 1.71
N ASP A 67 12.18 -6.04 0.91
CA ASP A 67 12.90 -6.28 -0.34
C ASP A 67 12.20 -5.53 -1.47
N VAL A 68 12.73 -4.35 -1.79
CA VAL A 68 12.21 -3.44 -2.81
C VAL A 68 13.30 -3.22 -3.85
N ASP A 69 12.96 -3.41 -5.12
CA ASP A 69 13.88 -3.20 -6.23
C ASP A 69 14.31 -1.73 -6.33
N ASN A 70 15.59 -1.48 -6.66
CA ASN A 70 16.13 -0.13 -6.74
C ASN A 70 15.39 0.75 -7.75
N GLY A 71 14.92 0.19 -8.87
CA GLY A 71 14.15 0.93 -9.86
C GLY A 71 12.77 1.37 -9.33
N VAL A 72 12.18 0.61 -8.39
CA VAL A 72 10.98 1.05 -7.69
C VAL A 72 11.31 2.17 -6.70
N ILE A 73 12.42 2.05 -5.97
CA ILE A 73 12.87 3.09 -5.01
C ILE A 73 13.12 4.43 -5.72
N GLU A 74 13.74 4.41 -6.90
CA GLU A 74 13.98 5.62 -7.71
C GLU A 74 12.65 6.26 -8.14
N LYS A 75 11.70 5.47 -8.63
CA LYS A 75 10.38 5.98 -9.04
C LYS A 75 9.58 6.61 -7.91
N ILE A 76 9.43 5.91 -6.78
CA ILE A 76 8.63 6.42 -5.65
C ILE A 76 9.23 7.68 -5.01
N LYS A 77 10.50 8.00 -5.33
CA LYS A 77 11.17 9.23 -4.89
C LYS A 77 10.86 10.42 -5.79
N GLU A 78 10.55 10.19 -7.06
CA GLU A 78 10.40 11.23 -8.08
C GLU A 78 8.96 11.40 -8.56
N ASP A 79 8.09 10.42 -8.28
CA ASP A 79 6.71 10.36 -8.76
C ASP A 79 5.74 10.04 -7.60
N GLU A 80 4.87 11.01 -7.29
CA GLU A 80 3.88 10.90 -6.22
C GLU A 80 2.80 9.83 -6.52
N GLU A 81 2.46 9.57 -7.80
CA GLU A 81 1.53 8.52 -8.17
C GLU A 81 2.13 7.13 -7.92
N GLU A 82 3.43 6.96 -8.22
CA GLU A 82 4.17 5.73 -7.90
C GLU A 82 4.31 5.55 -6.37
N LEU A 83 4.53 6.64 -5.62
CA LEU A 83 4.54 6.62 -4.14
C LEU A 83 3.19 6.17 -3.56
N LEU A 84 2.09 6.73 -4.05
CA LEU A 84 0.73 6.36 -3.62
C LEU A 84 0.43 4.90 -3.99
N SER A 85 0.75 4.48 -5.21
CA SER A 85 0.59 3.08 -5.62
C SER A 85 1.39 2.12 -4.72
N PHE A 86 2.61 2.50 -4.34
CA PHE A 86 3.43 1.74 -3.42
C PHE A 86 2.85 1.70 -2.00
N SER A 87 2.26 2.80 -1.52
CA SER A 87 1.60 2.85 -0.21
C SER A 87 0.45 1.85 -0.11
N TYR A 88 -0.33 1.72 -1.17
CA TYR A 88 -1.43 0.75 -1.26
C TYR A 88 -0.93 -0.70 -1.21
N ARG A 89 0.15 -1.01 -1.95
CA ARG A 89 0.82 -2.32 -1.86
C ARG A 89 1.27 -2.61 -0.43
N TRP A 90 1.86 -1.63 0.25
CA TRP A 90 2.29 -1.77 1.63
C TRP A 90 1.14 -2.00 2.60
N ILE A 91 0.01 -1.30 2.43
CA ILE A 91 -1.20 -1.51 3.24
C ILE A 91 -1.78 -2.91 3.02
N ARG A 92 -1.93 -3.35 1.78
CA ARG A 92 -2.45 -4.70 1.47
C ARG A 92 -1.59 -5.80 2.09
N PHE A 93 -0.27 -5.65 2.06
CA PHE A 93 0.65 -6.59 2.73
C PHE A 93 0.46 -6.61 4.25
N ASN A 94 0.38 -5.45 4.90
CA ASN A 94 0.40 -5.36 6.36
C ASN A 94 -0.98 -5.56 7.01
N LEU A 95 -2.05 -5.09 6.38
CA LEU A 95 -3.40 -5.19 6.95
C LEU A 95 -4.11 -6.48 6.54
N PHE A 96 -3.93 -6.93 5.30
CA PHE A 96 -4.68 -8.06 4.74
C PHE A 96 -3.82 -9.30 4.50
N GLY A 97 -2.49 -9.17 4.61
CA GLY A 97 -1.58 -10.30 4.50
C GLY A 97 -1.34 -10.77 3.06
N GLU A 98 -1.65 -9.92 2.08
CA GLU A 98 -1.48 -10.23 0.67
C GLU A 98 -0.01 -10.24 0.24
N ASP A 99 0.31 -10.95 -0.83
CA ASP A 99 1.69 -11.09 -1.36
C ASP A 99 2.05 -9.94 -2.31
N THR A 100 1.98 -8.70 -1.82
CA THR A 100 2.27 -7.48 -2.60
C THR A 100 3.68 -6.94 -2.37
N LEU A 101 4.35 -7.40 -1.30
CA LEU A 101 5.71 -7.05 -0.88
C LEU A 101 6.41 -8.28 -0.30
N ARG A 102 7.75 -8.22 -0.23
CA ARG A 102 8.59 -9.26 0.36
C ARG A 102 9.45 -8.68 1.47
N LEU A 103 9.77 -9.51 2.46
CA LEU A 103 10.74 -9.17 3.52
C LEU A 103 12.13 -9.69 3.14
N LYS A 104 13.18 -8.92 3.47
CA LYS A 104 14.57 -9.34 3.21
C LYS A 104 14.97 -10.54 4.07
N ASP A 105 14.48 -10.60 5.30
CA ASP A 105 14.74 -11.73 6.19
C ASP A 105 13.66 -12.81 6.07
N LYS A 106 14.06 -13.96 5.52
CA LYS A 106 13.22 -15.16 5.33
C LYS A 106 12.69 -15.74 6.65
N THR A 107 13.31 -15.43 7.78
CA THR A 107 12.84 -15.83 9.11
C THR A 107 11.61 -15.03 9.51
N PHE A 108 11.66 -13.70 9.35
CA PHE A 108 10.49 -12.84 9.59
C PHE A 108 9.35 -13.14 8.62
N ASP A 109 9.67 -13.43 7.36
CA ASP A 109 8.67 -13.87 6.37
C ASP A 109 7.94 -15.13 6.85
N LYS A 110 8.67 -16.16 7.27
CA LYS A 110 8.06 -17.40 7.82
C LYS A 110 7.21 -17.15 9.07
N ILE A 111 7.66 -16.30 9.99
CA ILE A 111 6.92 -15.96 11.21
C ILE A 111 5.61 -15.23 10.87
N LEU A 112 5.67 -14.27 9.94
CA LEU A 112 4.51 -13.50 9.53
C LEU A 112 3.48 -14.39 8.81
N GLN A 113 3.96 -15.29 7.94
CA GLN A 113 3.12 -16.27 7.26
C GLN A 113 2.49 -17.29 8.21
N ALA A 114 3.18 -17.66 9.31
CA ALA A 114 2.61 -18.53 10.34
C ALA A 114 1.49 -17.82 11.13
N LYS A 115 1.68 -16.56 11.52
CA LYS A 115 0.66 -15.75 12.20
C LYS A 115 -0.58 -15.44 11.33
N ARG A 116 -0.44 -15.48 10.00
CA ARG A 116 -1.55 -15.25 9.05
C ARG A 116 -2.46 -16.49 8.87
N LYS A 117 -2.03 -17.67 9.32
CA LYS A 117 -2.77 -18.94 9.18
C LYS A 117 -3.55 -19.36 10.43
N GLU A 118 -3.33 -18.68 11.55
CA GLU A 118 -4.14 -18.78 12.77
C GLU A 118 -5.33 -17.81 12.71
#